data_AF-E3BJB1-F1
#
_entry.id   AF-E3BJB1-F1
#
_cell.length_a   1.000
_cell.length_b   1.000
_cell.length_c   1.000
_cell.angle_alpha   90.00
_cell.angle_beta   90.00
_cell.angle_gamma   90.00
#
_symmetry.space_group_name_H-M   'P 1'
#
loop_
_entity.id
_entity.type
_entity.pdbx_description
1 polymer ?
#
loop_
_entity_poly.entity_id
_entity_poly.type
_entity_poly.pdbx_seq_one_letter_code
_entity_poly.pdbx_strand_id
1 'polypeptide(L)'
;MHRYFIFLILLLIAGKSIAALAIVPENMDIQFPGDYISGSTQIAISKPQNNQLFVARFFVRGEPGKRIIITAPKNQYIFHEKLNRKIKIQRFFYGCGFSKRGVAKIKNNGESRLLCVGAKAKVGAKVPSGVYSGSLSFEVNYK
;
A
#
# COMPACT_ATOMS: atom_id res chain seq x y z
N MET A 1 -15.78 18.66 49.21
CA MET A 1 -16.01 18.83 47.75
C MET A 1 -14.73 18.80 46.89
N HIS A 2 -13.58 18.31 47.37
CA HIS A 2 -12.34 18.25 46.56
C HIS A 2 -12.07 16.88 45.90
N ARG A 3 -12.67 15.79 46.42
CA ARG A 3 -12.41 14.42 45.94
C ARG A 3 -13.09 14.09 44.60
N TYR A 4 -14.24 14.69 44.31
CA TYR A 4 -14.97 14.46 43.05
C TYR A 4 -14.30 15.09 41.83
N PHE A 5 -13.59 16.22 42.01
CA PHE A 5 -12.90 16.92 40.94
C PHE A 5 -11.70 16.13 40.40
N ILE A 6 -11.00 15.42 41.29
CA ILE A 6 -9.85 14.58 40.92
C ILE A 6 -10.30 13.36 40.10
N PHE A 7 -11.45 12.76 40.42
CA PHE A 7 -12.01 11.65 39.65
C PHE A 7 -12.43 12.07 38.24
N LEU A 8 -12.97 13.27 38.05
CA LEU A 8 -13.38 13.76 36.72
C LEU A 8 -12.18 14.02 35.79
N ILE A 9 -11.08 14.53 36.35
CA ILE A 9 -9.83 14.75 35.59
C ILE A 9 -9.18 13.40 35.23
N LEU A 10 -9.19 12.41 36.14
CA LEU A 10 -8.67 11.07 35.83
C LEU A 10 -9.48 10.36 34.73
N LEU A 11 -10.81 10.54 34.71
CA LEU A 11 -11.69 9.92 33.70
C LEU A 11 -11.46 10.50 32.30
N LEU A 12 -11.12 11.79 32.19
CA LEU A 12 -10.81 12.46 30.92
C LEU A 12 -9.45 12.04 30.33
N ILE A 13 -8.52 11.56 31.16
CA ILE A 13 -7.18 11.12 30.71
C ILE A 13 -7.21 9.65 30.27
N ALA A 14 -8.15 8.85 30.78
CA ALA A 14 -8.27 7.42 30.48
C ALA A 14 -8.84 7.12 29.07
N GLY A 15 -9.41 8.11 28.40
CA GLY A 15 -10.05 7.97 27.10
C GLY A 15 -9.16 8.29 25.90
N LYS A 16 -7.88 7.89 25.88
CA LYS A 16 -7.16 7.85 24.60
C LYS A 16 -7.70 6.68 23.78
N SER A 17 -8.82 6.92 23.11
CA SER A 17 -9.37 6.01 22.11
C SER A 17 -8.31 5.81 21.04
N ILE A 18 -7.67 4.64 21.05
CA ILE A 18 -6.77 4.22 19.98
C ILE A 18 -7.66 4.01 18.76
N ALA A 19 -7.66 4.96 17.84
CA ALA A 19 -8.40 4.80 16.59
C ALA A 19 -7.74 3.65 15.81
N ALA A 20 -8.52 2.61 15.49
CA ALA A 20 -8.05 1.54 14.65
C ALA A 20 -7.66 2.08 13.26
N LEU A 21 -6.59 1.53 12.68
CA LEU A 21 -6.22 1.85 11.31
C LEU A 21 -7.24 1.23 10.36
N ALA A 22 -7.75 2.04 9.43
CA ALA A 22 -8.63 1.57 8.38
C ALA A 22 -8.08 2.01 7.02
N ILE A 23 -7.92 1.06 6.10
CA ILE A 23 -7.62 1.35 4.70
C ILE A 23 -8.93 1.69 4.00
N VAL A 24 -8.99 2.87 3.39
CA VAL A 24 -10.14 3.33 2.60
C VAL A 24 -9.73 3.29 1.12
N PRO A 25 -10.18 2.29 0.36
CA PRO A 25 -9.72 2.10 -1.02
C PRO A 25 -10.27 3.20 -1.95
N GLU A 26 -9.44 3.65 -2.89
CA GLU A 26 -9.87 4.42 -4.06
C GLU A 26 -9.77 3.56 -5.33
N ASN A 27 -8.62 2.89 -5.51
CA ASN A 27 -8.37 1.85 -6.51
C ASN A 27 -7.39 0.84 -5.90
N MET A 28 -7.63 -0.46 -5.95
CA MET A 28 -6.69 -1.45 -5.39
C MET A 28 -5.91 -2.22 -6.45
N ASP A 29 -6.07 -1.84 -7.72
CA ASP A 29 -5.43 -2.52 -8.83
C ASP A 29 -4.07 -1.91 -9.18
N ILE A 30 -3.12 -2.80 -9.48
CA ILE A 30 -1.85 -2.44 -10.12
C ILE A 30 -1.85 -3.05 -11.50
N GLN A 31 -1.66 -2.22 -12.51
CA GLN A 31 -1.57 -2.64 -13.90
C GLN A 31 -0.20 -2.29 -14.47
N PHE A 32 0.26 -3.08 -15.43
CA PHE A 32 1.52 -2.87 -16.15
C PHE A 32 1.20 -2.54 -17.61
N PRO A 33 0.75 -1.30 -17.90
CA PRO A 33 0.27 -0.91 -19.22
C PRO A 33 1.41 -0.91 -20.24
N GLY A 34 1.13 -1.34 -21.47
CA GLY A 34 2.11 -1.36 -22.56
C GLY A 34 3.14 -2.49 -22.49
N ASP A 35 3.11 -3.32 -21.44
CA ASP A 35 4.01 -4.46 -21.29
C ASP A 35 3.40 -5.72 -21.91
N TYR A 36 3.72 -6.00 -23.17
CA TYR A 36 3.42 -7.29 -23.80
C TYR A 36 4.49 -8.30 -23.42
N ILE A 37 4.10 -9.44 -22.84
CA ILE A 37 5.05 -10.52 -22.55
C ILE A 37 5.35 -11.26 -23.86
N SER A 38 6.56 -11.06 -24.38
CA SER A 38 6.98 -11.54 -25.71
C SER A 38 7.91 -12.76 -25.66
N GLY A 39 8.18 -13.32 -24.47
CA GLY A 39 9.19 -14.38 -24.32
C GLY A 39 10.63 -13.89 -24.30
N SER A 40 10.86 -12.57 -24.26
CA SER A 40 12.18 -11.97 -24.07
C SER A 40 12.34 -11.42 -22.63
N THR A 41 13.57 -11.01 -22.27
CA THR A 41 13.77 -10.37 -20.97
C THR A 41 13.20 -8.95 -21.02
N GLN A 42 12.24 -8.65 -20.16
CA GLN A 42 11.59 -7.35 -20.09
C GLN A 42 11.33 -6.93 -18.64
N ILE A 43 11.18 -5.62 -18.42
CA ILE A 43 10.92 -5.04 -17.12
C ILE A 43 9.57 -4.34 -17.18
N ALA A 44 8.59 -4.91 -16.49
CA ALA A 44 7.29 -4.29 -16.33
C ALA A 44 7.28 -3.39 -15.09
N ILE A 45 6.92 -2.13 -15.26
CA ILE A 45 6.99 -1.12 -14.20
C ILE A 45 5.67 -0.35 -14.10
N SER A 46 5.04 -0.47 -12.94
CA SER A 46 4.01 0.47 -12.51
C SER A 46 4.56 1.32 -11.38
N LYS A 47 4.91 2.58 -11.67
CA LYS A 47 5.51 3.50 -10.70
C LYS A 47 4.52 4.63 -10.37
N PRO A 48 4.29 4.94 -9.09
CA PRO A 48 3.50 6.10 -8.70
C PRO A 48 4.17 7.38 -9.22
N GLN A 49 3.47 8.07 -10.12
CA GLN A 49 3.76 9.43 -10.58
C GLN A 49 2.47 10.25 -10.41
N ASN A 50 2.56 11.58 -10.52
CA ASN A 50 1.37 12.43 -10.44
C ASN A 50 0.35 11.97 -11.51
N ASN A 51 -0.89 11.72 -11.09
CA ASN A 51 -1.99 11.27 -11.95
C ASN A 51 -1.86 9.87 -12.58
N GLN A 52 -0.93 9.02 -12.13
CA GLN A 52 -0.83 7.64 -12.61
C GLN A 52 -2.03 6.81 -12.12
N LEU A 53 -2.78 6.20 -13.04
CA LEU A 53 -3.96 5.37 -12.71
C LEU A 53 -3.63 3.89 -12.48
N PHE A 54 -2.50 3.42 -13.00
CA PHE A 54 -2.13 2.00 -13.01
C PHE A 54 -1.50 1.51 -11.70
N VAL A 55 -1.74 2.20 -10.60
CA VAL A 55 -1.21 1.92 -9.25
C VAL A 55 -2.36 1.78 -8.26
N ALA A 56 -2.14 1.02 -7.19
CA ALA A 56 -3.08 0.98 -6.09
C ALA A 56 -3.05 2.33 -5.36
N ARG A 57 -4.23 2.84 -5.04
CA ARG A 57 -4.56 4.16 -4.50
C ARG A 57 -5.55 4.00 -3.34
N PHE A 58 -5.19 4.52 -2.18
CA PHE A 58 -6.04 4.44 -1.00
C PHE A 58 -5.71 5.53 0.01
N PHE A 59 -6.62 5.77 0.95
CA PHE A 59 -6.39 6.58 2.13
C PHE A 59 -6.28 5.67 3.35
N VAL A 60 -5.72 6.21 4.43
CA VAL A 60 -5.70 5.56 5.73
C VAL A 60 -6.33 6.47 6.76
N ARG A 61 -7.33 5.96 7.46
CA ARG A 61 -7.93 6.60 8.63
C ARG A 61 -7.35 6.03 9.91
N GLY A 62 -7.21 6.87 10.92
CA GLY A 62 -6.67 6.49 12.22
C GLY A 62 -6.41 7.70 13.10
N GLU A 63 -5.52 7.55 14.07
CA GLU A 63 -5.21 8.58 15.05
C GLU A 63 -4.60 9.83 14.39
N PRO A 64 -5.21 11.02 14.57
CA PRO A 64 -4.71 12.27 14.04
C PRO A 64 -3.25 12.54 14.43
N GLY A 65 -2.43 12.94 13.45
CA GLY A 65 -1.04 13.32 13.67
C GLY A 65 -0.05 12.17 13.79
N LYS A 66 -0.51 10.91 13.91
CA LYS A 66 0.37 9.72 13.94
C LYS A 66 0.97 9.43 12.58
N ARG A 67 2.07 8.65 12.60
CA ARG A 67 2.72 8.15 11.39
C ARG A 67 2.35 6.68 11.19
N ILE A 68 2.27 6.30 9.92
CA ILE A 68 2.05 4.93 9.48
C ILE A 68 3.20 4.50 8.57
N ILE A 69 3.43 3.20 8.51
CA ILE A 69 4.39 2.57 7.61
C ILE A 69 3.71 1.43 6.86
N ILE A 70 4.00 1.34 5.55
CA ILE A 70 3.60 0.20 4.72
C ILE A 70 4.72 -0.82 4.66
N THR A 71 4.37 -2.08 4.84
CA THR A 71 5.25 -3.24 4.71
C THR A 71 4.63 -4.25 3.75
N ALA A 72 5.45 -4.90 2.94
CA ALA A 72 4.99 -5.91 1.99
C ALA A 72 5.89 -7.15 2.08
N PRO A 73 5.33 -8.37 2.02
CA PRO A 73 6.12 -9.59 1.92
C PRO A 73 7.10 -9.55 0.75
N LYS A 74 8.32 -10.08 0.94
CA LYS A 74 9.38 -10.05 -0.09
C LYS A 74 9.12 -10.98 -1.29
N ASN A 75 8.30 -12.02 -1.10
CA ASN A 75 8.04 -13.04 -2.10
C ASN A 75 6.59 -12.98 -2.52
N GLN A 76 6.31 -12.20 -3.56
CA GLN A 76 5.00 -12.10 -4.16
C GLN A 76 5.09 -12.36 -5.65
N TYR A 77 4.03 -12.91 -6.23
CA TYR A 77 4.03 -13.43 -7.58
C TYR A 77 2.71 -13.12 -8.28
N ILE A 78 2.79 -12.93 -9.59
CA ILE A 78 1.65 -13.00 -10.50
C ILE A 78 1.76 -14.29 -11.31
N PHE A 79 0.63 -14.87 -11.67
CA PHE A 79 0.51 -16.20 -12.24
C PHE A 79 -0.04 -16.11 -13.65
N HIS A 80 0.47 -16.95 -14.54
CA HIS A 80 -0.08 -17.09 -15.88
C HIS A 80 -1.48 -17.70 -15.77
N GLU A 81 -2.49 -17.15 -16.45
CA GLU A 81 -3.88 -17.57 -16.28
C GLU A 81 -4.13 -19.06 -16.62
N LYS A 82 -3.44 -19.57 -17.65
CA LYS A 82 -3.61 -20.95 -18.15
C LYS A 82 -2.45 -21.91 -17.86
N LEU A 83 -1.29 -21.41 -17.45
CA LEU A 83 -0.07 -22.20 -17.35
C LEU A 83 0.43 -22.14 -15.91
N ASN A 84 1.07 -23.21 -15.41
CA ASN A 84 1.71 -23.19 -14.10
C ASN A 84 3.04 -22.42 -14.13
N ARG A 85 2.98 -21.13 -14.48
CA ARG A 85 4.11 -20.21 -14.59
C ARG A 85 3.83 -18.97 -13.73
N LYS A 86 4.88 -18.43 -13.14
CA LYS A 86 4.80 -17.27 -12.25
C LYS A 86 5.92 -16.27 -12.51
N ILE A 87 5.62 -15.00 -12.31
CA ILE A 87 6.57 -13.90 -12.38
C ILE A 87 6.67 -13.30 -10.98
N LYS A 88 7.90 -13.13 -10.50
CA LYS A 88 8.15 -12.54 -9.18
C LYS A 88 8.04 -11.02 -9.24
N ILE A 89 7.31 -10.44 -8.30
CA ILE A 89 7.37 -9.00 -8.02
C ILE A 89 8.70 -8.71 -7.33
N GLN A 90 9.55 -7.90 -7.97
CA GLN A 90 10.89 -7.59 -7.48
C GLN A 90 10.87 -6.52 -6.41
N ARG A 91 9.98 -5.54 -6.55
CA ARG A 91 9.97 -4.33 -5.71
C ARG A 91 8.62 -3.66 -5.74
N PHE A 92 8.24 -3.09 -4.60
CA PHE A 92 7.16 -2.12 -4.50
C PHE A 92 7.69 -0.68 -4.53
N PHE A 93 6.92 0.21 -5.13
CA PHE A 93 7.15 1.64 -5.14
C PHE A 93 6.07 2.33 -4.32
N TYR A 94 6.46 3.33 -3.55
CA TYR A 94 5.56 4.12 -2.73
C TYR A 94 5.61 5.58 -3.21
N GLY A 95 4.45 6.21 -3.35
CA GLY A 95 4.36 7.60 -3.77
C GLY A 95 3.05 8.27 -3.34
N CYS A 96 2.70 9.36 -4.03
CA CYS A 96 1.63 10.27 -3.63
C CYS A 96 1.92 10.86 -2.24
N GLY A 97 1.23 10.40 -1.19
CA GLY A 97 1.47 10.81 0.20
C GLY A 97 2.54 10.02 0.94
N PHE A 98 3.02 8.90 0.40
CA PHE A 98 4.13 8.15 1.00
C PHE A 98 5.49 8.82 0.74
N SER A 99 6.38 8.75 1.73
CA SER A 99 7.82 8.94 1.51
C SER A 99 8.43 7.77 0.74
N LYS A 100 9.66 7.94 0.23
CA LYS A 100 10.43 6.87 -0.44
C LYS A 100 10.60 5.59 0.41
N ARG A 101 10.46 5.70 1.75
CA ARG A 101 10.54 4.59 2.71
C ARG A 101 9.18 3.97 3.05
N GLY A 102 8.09 4.39 2.40
CA GLY A 102 6.75 3.88 2.70
C GLY A 102 6.14 4.45 3.98
N VAL A 103 6.60 5.61 4.45
CA VAL A 103 6.06 6.27 5.65
C VAL A 103 5.15 7.42 5.24
N ALA A 104 3.98 7.54 5.89
CA ALA A 104 3.04 8.65 5.74
C ALA A 104 2.56 9.16 7.10
N LYS A 105 1.97 10.36 7.13
CA LYS A 105 1.36 10.97 8.33
C LYS A 105 -0.14 11.06 8.15
N ILE A 106 -0.90 10.65 9.16
CA ILE A 106 -2.34 10.89 9.26
C ILE A 106 -2.53 12.37 9.63
N LYS A 107 -3.31 13.11 8.84
CA LYS A 107 -3.53 14.54 9.09
C LYS A 107 -4.35 14.73 10.38
N ASN A 108 -4.47 15.99 10.80
CA ASN A 108 -5.21 16.33 12.02
C ASN A 108 -6.72 16.02 11.92
N ASN A 109 -7.26 15.81 10.72
CA ASN A 109 -8.65 15.38 10.50
C ASN A 109 -8.85 13.85 10.60
N GLY A 110 -7.81 13.09 10.97
CA GLY A 110 -7.89 11.64 11.11
C GLY A 110 -7.72 10.84 9.81
N GLU A 111 -7.39 11.50 8.69
CA GLU A 111 -7.17 10.84 7.40
C GLU A 111 -5.82 11.22 6.79
N SER A 112 -5.18 10.28 6.10
CA SER A 112 -3.93 10.55 5.37
C SER A 112 -4.16 11.42 4.12
N ARG A 113 -3.06 11.81 3.46
CA ARG A 113 -3.14 12.15 2.02
C ARG A 113 -3.42 10.86 1.23
N LEU A 114 -3.81 11.00 -0.03
CA LEU A 114 -3.87 9.87 -0.96
C LEU A 114 -2.52 9.15 -1.00
N LEU A 115 -2.53 7.83 -0.84
CA LEU A 115 -1.35 6.97 -0.80
C LEU A 115 -1.36 6.08 -2.03
N CYS A 116 -0.18 5.88 -2.64
CA CYS A 116 -0.05 5.11 -3.86
C CYS A 116 1.02 4.02 -3.75
N VAL A 117 0.68 2.81 -4.21
CA VAL A 117 1.56 1.65 -4.26
C VAL A 117 1.63 1.13 -5.69
N GLY A 118 2.84 1.11 -6.23
CA GLY A 118 3.15 0.48 -7.51
C GLY A 118 4.12 -0.68 -7.34
N ALA A 119 4.46 -1.34 -8.44
CA ALA A 119 5.30 -2.52 -8.43
C ALA A 119 6.25 -2.58 -9.64
N LYS A 120 7.31 -3.38 -9.51
CA LYS A 120 8.22 -3.76 -10.58
C LYS A 120 8.24 -5.27 -10.69
N ALA A 121 8.03 -5.79 -11.88
CA ALA A 121 8.24 -7.19 -12.22
C ALA A 121 9.35 -7.32 -13.26
N LYS A 122 10.20 -8.34 -13.12
CA LYS A 122 11.16 -8.72 -14.16
C LYS A 122 10.69 -10.00 -14.79
N VAL A 123 10.42 -9.94 -16.08
CA VAL A 123 10.02 -11.08 -16.89
C VAL A 123 11.28 -11.64 -17.53
N GLY A 124 11.54 -12.92 -17.34
CA GLY A 124 12.70 -13.58 -17.94
C GLY A 124 12.43 -14.08 -19.36
N ALA A 125 13.47 -14.26 -20.16
CA ALA A 125 13.38 -14.76 -21.55
C ALA A 125 12.84 -16.19 -21.73
N LYS A 126 12.43 -16.88 -20.66
CA LYS A 126 11.78 -18.21 -20.72
C LYS A 126 10.34 -18.17 -20.22
N VAL A 127 9.84 -16.98 -19.91
CA VAL A 127 8.46 -16.78 -19.46
C VAL A 127 7.58 -16.73 -20.72
N PRO A 128 6.59 -17.63 -20.88
CA PRO A 128 5.74 -17.64 -22.07
C PRO A 128 4.91 -16.37 -22.18
N SER A 129 4.54 -16.03 -23.42
CA SER A 129 3.57 -14.96 -23.68
C SER A 129 2.20 -15.31 -23.13
N GLY A 130 1.48 -14.28 -22.67
CA GLY A 130 0.14 -14.44 -22.12
C GLY A 130 -0.19 -13.40 -21.06
N VAL A 131 -1.37 -13.57 -20.46
CA VAL A 131 -1.86 -12.72 -19.37
C VAL A 131 -1.40 -13.30 -18.04
N TYR A 132 -0.88 -12.41 -17.18
CA TYR A 132 -0.46 -12.74 -15.82
C TYR A 132 -1.20 -11.86 -14.83
N SER A 133 -1.83 -12.48 -13.84
CA SER A 133 -2.62 -11.80 -12.82
C SER A 133 -2.41 -12.47 -11.45
N GLY A 134 -2.80 -11.76 -10.38
CA GLY A 134 -2.66 -12.28 -9.02
C GLY A 134 -2.85 -11.19 -7.97
N SER A 135 -2.98 -11.62 -6.72
CA SER A 135 -3.13 -10.71 -5.59
C SER A 135 -1.78 -10.38 -4.95
N LEU A 136 -1.56 -9.10 -4.66
CA LEU A 136 -0.41 -8.63 -3.91
C LEU A 136 -0.86 -8.19 -2.53
N SER A 137 -0.12 -8.61 -1.50
CA SER A 137 -0.41 -8.31 -0.10
C SER A 137 0.52 -7.21 0.43
N PHE A 138 -0.02 -6.36 1.28
CA PHE A 138 0.73 -5.42 2.09
C PHE A 138 -0.01 -5.14 3.39
N GLU A 139 0.71 -4.60 4.36
CA GLU A 139 0.20 -4.22 5.66
C GLU A 139 0.48 -2.74 5.91
N VAL A 140 -0.42 -2.09 6.62
CA VAL A 140 -0.25 -0.72 7.09
C VAL A 140 -0.34 -0.73 8.60
N ASN A 141 0.74 -0.32 9.26
CA ASN A 141 0.85 -0.30 10.71
C ASN A 141 1.19 1.11 11.19
N TYR A 142 0.85 1.43 12.44
CA TYR A 142 1.41 2.62 13.09
C TYR A 142 2.92 2.47 13.19
N LYS A 143 3.63 3.58 12.98
CA LYS A 143 5.09 3.63 13.06
C LYS A 143 5.56 4.08 14.43
#